data_AF-A0A948AQM3-F1
#
_entry.id   AF-A0A948AQM3-F1
#
_cell.length_a   1.000
_cell.length_b   1.000
_cell.length_c   1.000
_cell.angle_alpha   90.00
_cell.angle_beta   90.00
_cell.angle_gamma   90.00
#
_symmetry.space_group_name_H-M   'P 1'
#
loop_
_entity.id
_entity.type
_entity.pdbx_description
1 polymer ?
#
loop_
_entity_poly.entity_id
_entity_poly.type
_entity_poly.pdbx_seq_one_letter_code
_entity_poly.pdbx_strand_id
1 'polypeptide(L)'
;LDGIVEVAPGRQAAEHSIEALLPWLGAAVEEPLFVPILVSGMELDTLQAQADALAAVLADICREHGWVPGRDLGLLISADAVHYGCEGWGGNGYAPFGCDEAGHAAGRAQDLTLAAATLAGPLGDASVVAFVRLVWDPSRPDYPDYPYRITWCGLYSIPFGLTVAARLQERLGAPPLTGELLRYGDSVTDGRLAAPGTRLGVTAPNTLAHWVGYATVVYRPED
;
A
#
# COMPACT_ATOMS: atom_id res chain seq x y z
N LEU A 1 -20.19 12.76 -5.43
CA LEU A 1 -19.19 11.92 -4.75
C LEU A 1 -19.61 11.85 -3.28
N ASP A 2 -20.56 10.98 -2.95
CA ASP A 2 -20.93 10.77 -1.54
C ASP A 2 -19.86 9.90 -0.90
N GLY A 3 -19.24 10.38 0.20
CA GLY A 3 -18.20 9.66 0.95
C GLY A 3 -16.77 10.18 0.79
N ILE A 4 -16.51 11.12 -0.14
CA ILE A 4 -15.23 11.84 -0.21
C ILE A 4 -15.34 13.13 0.59
N VAL A 5 -14.44 13.32 1.54
CA VAL A 5 -14.42 14.48 2.44
C VAL A 5 -13.06 15.16 2.40
N GLU A 6 -13.05 16.47 2.63
CA GLU A 6 -11.81 17.22 2.82
C GLU A 6 -11.20 16.87 4.19
N VAL A 7 -9.92 16.53 4.20
CA VAL A 7 -9.20 16.21 5.43
C VAL A 7 -8.74 17.52 6.09
N ALA A 8 -9.06 17.68 7.38
CA ALA A 8 -8.64 18.86 8.13
C ALA A 8 -7.11 19.04 8.09
N PRO A 9 -6.57 20.26 7.91
CA PRO A 9 -5.13 20.48 7.74
C PRO A 9 -4.26 19.90 8.86
N GLY A 10 -4.72 19.97 10.12
CA GLY A 10 -3.99 19.39 11.25
C GLY A 10 -3.93 17.86 11.24
N ARG A 11 -4.93 17.19 10.65
CA ARG A 11 -4.92 15.73 10.46
C ARG A 11 -3.98 15.35 9.33
N GLN A 12 -4.01 16.10 8.23
CA GLN A 12 -3.10 15.89 7.11
C GLN A 12 -1.63 16.09 7.53
N ALA A 13 -1.34 17.13 8.32
CA ALA A 13 0.02 17.41 8.80
C ALA A 13 0.53 16.40 9.85
N ALA A 14 -0.36 15.63 10.48
CA ALA A 14 0.02 14.58 11.42
C ALA A 14 0.24 13.22 10.74
N GLU A 15 -0.18 13.08 9.48
CA GLU A 15 -0.14 11.85 8.72
C GLU A 15 1.16 11.74 7.91
N HIS A 16 1.84 10.60 8.04
CA HIS A 16 3.18 10.40 7.49
C HIS A 16 3.21 9.39 6.33
N SER A 17 2.14 8.62 6.12
CA SER A 17 2.05 7.64 5.03
C SER A 17 2.18 8.28 3.65
N ILE A 18 1.70 9.50 3.45
CA ILE A 18 1.88 10.24 2.19
C ILE A 18 3.23 10.97 2.17
N GLU A 19 3.62 11.60 3.29
CA GLU A 19 4.87 12.38 3.39
C GLU A 19 6.09 11.55 2.98
N ALA A 20 6.13 10.27 3.36
CA ALA A 20 7.24 9.37 3.06
C ALA A 20 7.53 9.20 1.55
N LEU A 21 6.55 9.43 0.68
CA LEU A 21 6.71 9.34 -0.77
C LEU A 21 7.28 10.62 -1.40
N LEU A 22 7.10 11.77 -0.75
CA LEU A 22 7.41 13.08 -1.34
C LEU A 22 8.89 13.27 -1.70
N PRO A 23 9.88 12.85 -0.87
CA PRO A 23 11.29 12.97 -1.25
C PRO A 23 11.63 12.17 -2.51
N TRP A 24 11.03 10.99 -2.68
CA TRP A 24 11.25 10.13 -3.85
C TRP A 24 10.57 10.70 -5.09
N LEU A 25 9.35 11.20 -4.94
CA LEU A 25 8.62 11.86 -6.02
C LEU A 25 9.38 13.09 -6.52
N GLY A 26 9.88 13.94 -5.62
CA GLY A 26 10.67 15.12 -5.98
C GLY A 26 12.06 14.80 -6.54
N ALA A 27 12.61 13.61 -6.26
CA ALA A 27 13.83 13.14 -6.90
C ALA A 27 13.59 12.58 -8.32
N ALA A 28 12.39 12.03 -8.57
CA ALA A 28 12.03 11.42 -9.85
C ALA A 28 11.39 12.40 -10.84
N VAL A 29 10.73 13.45 -10.34
CA VAL A 29 9.97 14.43 -11.13
C VAL A 29 10.38 15.83 -10.69
N GLU A 30 10.80 16.67 -11.65
CA GLU A 30 11.35 18.02 -11.38
C GLU A 30 10.31 18.96 -10.72
N GLU A 31 9.07 18.91 -11.17
CA GLU A 31 7.96 19.72 -10.65
C GLU A 31 6.71 18.85 -10.41
N PRO A 32 6.66 18.06 -9.32
CA PRO A 32 5.58 17.12 -9.10
C PRO A 32 4.29 17.86 -8.70
N LEU A 33 3.22 17.65 -9.48
CA LEU A 33 1.86 17.94 -9.07
C LEU A 33 1.23 16.65 -8.55
N PHE A 34 0.67 16.68 -7.35
CA PHE A 34 0.04 15.52 -6.74
C PHE A 34 -1.23 15.90 -6.00
N VAL A 35 -2.16 14.94 -5.95
CA VAL A 35 -3.37 15.03 -5.15
C VAL A 35 -3.25 14.00 -4.03
N PRO A 36 -3.04 14.41 -2.77
CA PRO A 36 -2.98 13.48 -1.67
C PRO A 36 -4.37 12.90 -1.39
N ILE A 37 -4.47 11.55 -1.33
CA ILE A 37 -5.71 10.84 -1.00
C ILE A 37 -5.45 9.98 0.23
N LEU A 38 -6.18 10.26 1.31
CA LEU A 38 -6.16 9.43 2.51
C LEU A 38 -7.27 8.40 2.45
N VAL A 39 -6.89 7.12 2.49
CA VAL A 39 -7.82 5.99 2.42
C VAL A 39 -8.13 5.52 3.84
N SER A 40 -9.38 5.69 4.27
CA SER A 40 -9.85 5.23 5.58
C SER A 40 -10.21 3.75 5.57
N GLY A 41 -10.28 3.14 6.75
CA GLY A 41 -10.83 1.79 6.89
C GLY A 41 -12.29 1.73 6.42
N MET A 42 -12.60 0.74 5.59
CA MET A 42 -13.94 0.53 5.04
C MET A 42 -14.13 -0.91 4.57
N GLU A 43 -15.39 -1.33 4.46
CA GLU A 43 -15.76 -2.64 3.91
C GLU A 43 -15.44 -2.73 2.42
N LEU A 44 -15.18 -3.95 1.93
CA LEU A 44 -14.73 -4.19 0.55
C LEU A 44 -15.70 -3.63 -0.50
N ASP A 45 -17.01 -3.80 -0.31
CA ASP A 45 -18.01 -3.29 -1.26
C ASP A 45 -18.00 -1.76 -1.32
N THR A 46 -17.78 -1.10 -0.18
CA THR A 46 -17.66 0.36 -0.12
C THR A 46 -16.37 0.82 -0.80
N LEU A 47 -15.27 0.11 -0.56
CA LEU A 47 -13.98 0.36 -1.21
C LEU A 47 -14.10 0.29 -2.73
N GLN A 48 -14.73 -0.76 -3.25
CA GLN A 48 -14.93 -0.95 -4.69
C GLN A 48 -15.81 0.15 -5.28
N ALA A 49 -16.92 0.50 -4.62
CA ALA A 49 -17.81 1.56 -5.08
C ALA A 49 -17.12 2.94 -5.14
N GLN A 50 -16.31 3.27 -4.12
CA GLN A 50 -15.57 4.53 -4.09
C GLN A 50 -14.41 4.53 -5.11
N ALA A 51 -13.74 3.40 -5.31
CA ALA A 51 -12.70 3.24 -6.33
C ALA A 51 -13.28 3.42 -7.74
N ASP A 52 -14.45 2.84 -8.02
CA ASP A 52 -15.16 3.00 -9.29
C ASP A 52 -15.53 4.47 -9.56
N ALA A 53 -15.97 5.18 -8.53
CA ALA A 53 -16.33 6.60 -8.63
C ALA A 53 -15.10 7.47 -8.91
N LEU A 54 -13.98 7.24 -8.20
CA LEU A 54 -12.73 7.95 -8.45
C LEU A 54 -12.17 7.64 -9.84
N ALA A 55 -12.17 6.37 -10.27
CA ALA A 55 -11.72 5.98 -11.60
C ALA A 55 -12.57 6.62 -12.71
N ALA A 56 -13.88 6.82 -12.50
CA ALA A 56 -14.73 7.54 -13.44
C ALA A 56 -14.28 8.99 -13.63
N VAL A 57 -14.04 9.71 -12.52
CA VAL A 57 -13.57 11.10 -12.54
C VAL A 57 -12.21 11.21 -13.21
N LEU A 58 -11.26 10.32 -12.87
CA LEU A 58 -9.94 10.31 -13.49
C LEU A 58 -10.01 10.01 -14.99
N ALA A 59 -10.88 9.09 -15.42
CA ALA A 59 -11.06 8.79 -16.84
C ALA A 59 -11.61 10.00 -17.61
N ASP A 60 -12.55 10.75 -17.02
CA ASP A 60 -13.11 11.96 -17.64
C ASP A 60 -12.04 13.05 -17.77
N ILE A 61 -11.24 13.29 -16.72
CA ILE A 61 -10.08 14.20 -16.76
C ILE A 61 -9.10 13.78 -17.85
N CYS A 62 -8.77 12.49 -17.93
CA CYS A 62 -7.85 12.00 -18.96
C CYS A 62 -8.39 12.24 -20.38
N ARG A 63 -9.69 12.05 -20.62
CA ARG A 63 -10.30 12.32 -21.93
C ARG A 63 -10.35 13.81 -22.25
N GLU A 64 -10.68 14.66 -21.27
CA GLU A 64 -10.75 16.11 -21.43
C GLU A 64 -9.38 16.70 -21.78
N HIS A 65 -8.33 16.26 -21.08
CA HIS A 65 -6.98 16.80 -21.25
C HIS A 65 -6.11 16.00 -22.23
N GLY A 66 -6.59 14.86 -22.75
CA GLY A 66 -5.79 13.96 -23.57
C GLY A 66 -4.63 13.31 -22.80
N TRP A 67 -4.76 13.14 -21.47
CA TRP A 67 -3.75 12.52 -20.63
C TRP A 67 -3.69 11.00 -20.84
N VAL A 68 -2.47 10.47 -20.80
CA VAL A 68 -2.16 9.05 -20.89
C VAL A 68 -1.67 8.57 -19.52
N PRO A 69 -2.38 7.64 -18.86
CA PRO A 69 -1.90 7.01 -17.63
C PRO A 69 -0.52 6.39 -17.82
N GLY A 70 0.34 6.52 -16.81
CA GLY A 70 1.75 6.12 -16.85
C GLY A 70 2.69 7.15 -17.50
N ARG A 71 2.15 8.16 -18.21
CA ARG A 71 2.92 9.30 -18.75
C ARG A 71 2.56 10.60 -18.05
N ASP A 72 1.27 10.95 -18.07
CA ASP A 72 0.76 12.24 -17.59
C ASP A 72 0.04 12.10 -16.23
N LEU A 73 -0.42 10.89 -15.90
CA LEU A 73 -1.07 10.54 -14.64
C LEU A 73 -0.47 9.25 -14.08
N GLY A 74 0.00 9.30 -12.83
CA GLY A 74 0.49 8.14 -12.08
C GLY A 74 -0.28 7.94 -10.78
N LEU A 75 -0.35 6.69 -10.32
CA LEU A 75 -0.89 6.33 -9.01
C LEU A 75 0.24 5.81 -8.14
N LEU A 76 0.45 6.45 -6.99
CA LEU A 76 1.40 5.99 -5.97
C LEU A 76 0.60 5.52 -4.76
N ILE A 77 0.83 4.26 -4.36
CA ILE A 77 0.17 3.64 -3.22
C ILE A 77 1.23 3.48 -2.13
N SER A 78 1.01 4.12 -0.98
CA SER A 78 1.89 3.98 0.19
C SER A 78 1.43 2.82 1.07
N ALA A 79 2.35 1.90 1.34
CA ALA A 79 2.16 0.81 2.29
C ALA A 79 3.51 0.19 2.68
N ASP A 80 3.68 -0.08 3.97
CA ASP A 80 4.61 -1.11 4.42
C ASP A 80 3.99 -2.50 4.18
N ALA A 81 4.85 -3.52 4.10
CA ALA A 81 4.44 -4.92 4.12
C ALA A 81 4.20 -5.34 5.58
N VAL A 82 4.68 -6.50 6.02
CA VAL A 82 4.39 -6.98 7.38
C VAL A 82 5.06 -6.13 8.44
N HIS A 83 4.30 -5.75 9.46
CA HIS A 83 4.86 -5.40 10.76
C HIS A 83 4.91 -6.70 11.58
N TYR A 84 6.10 -7.24 11.82
CA TYR A 84 6.28 -8.53 12.48
C TYR A 84 6.98 -8.36 13.82
N GLY A 85 6.53 -9.06 14.86
CA GLY A 85 7.23 -9.09 16.14
C GLY A 85 6.41 -9.55 17.34
N CYS A 86 7.11 -9.81 18.44
CA CYS A 86 6.56 -10.15 19.74
C CYS A 86 6.77 -9.05 20.78
N GLU A 87 7.50 -7.97 20.45
CA GLU A 87 7.79 -6.86 21.35
C GLU A 87 7.38 -5.50 20.75
N GLY A 88 6.96 -4.55 21.59
CA GLY A 88 6.63 -3.18 21.14
C GLY A 88 5.25 -3.01 20.50
N TRP A 89 4.31 -3.92 20.76
CA TRP A 89 2.99 -4.00 20.12
C TRP A 89 1.79 -3.56 21.00
N GLY A 90 2.02 -3.07 22.21
CA GLY A 90 0.94 -2.60 23.10
C GLY A 90 -0.05 -3.68 23.58
N GLY A 91 0.12 -4.96 23.22
CA GLY A 91 -0.68 -6.07 23.73
C GLY A 91 -0.65 -7.33 22.87
N ASN A 92 -0.75 -7.20 21.54
CA ASN A 92 -0.82 -8.34 20.61
C ASN A 92 0.25 -8.23 19.51
N GLY A 93 1.36 -8.94 19.69
CA GLY A 93 2.37 -9.07 18.64
C GLY A 93 1.89 -9.93 17.47
N TYR A 94 2.56 -9.78 16.32
CA TYR A 94 2.42 -10.65 15.17
C TYR A 94 3.73 -11.41 14.92
N ALA A 95 3.87 -12.59 15.55
CA ALA A 95 5.04 -13.45 15.35
C ALA A 95 4.65 -14.93 15.25
N PRO A 96 3.82 -15.31 14.26
CA PRO A 96 3.31 -16.69 14.14
C PRO A 96 4.42 -17.74 13.95
N PHE A 97 5.61 -17.33 13.51
CA PHE A 97 6.76 -18.20 13.28
C PHE A 97 7.88 -18.04 14.33
N GLY A 98 7.64 -17.27 15.40
CA GLY A 98 8.66 -16.94 16.41
C GLY A 98 9.47 -15.68 16.09
N CYS A 99 10.33 -15.27 17.03
CA CYS A 99 11.11 -14.02 16.99
C CYS A 99 12.63 -14.27 16.91
N ASP A 100 13.03 -15.34 16.24
CA ASP A 100 14.42 -15.69 15.97
C ASP A 100 14.72 -15.59 14.46
N GLU A 101 15.91 -15.99 14.03
CA GLU A 101 16.32 -15.96 12.62
C GLU A 101 15.42 -16.85 11.75
N ALA A 102 14.94 -17.98 12.27
CA ALA A 102 14.04 -18.87 11.55
C ALA A 102 12.66 -18.23 11.37
N GLY A 103 12.14 -17.59 12.41
CA GLY A 103 10.89 -16.83 12.37
C GLY A 103 10.96 -15.62 11.42
N HIS A 104 12.08 -14.90 11.42
CA HIS A 104 12.34 -13.81 10.46
C HIS A 104 12.37 -14.33 9.02
N ALA A 105 13.09 -15.42 8.74
CA ALA A 105 13.11 -16.03 7.41
C ALA A 105 11.71 -16.50 6.97
N ALA A 106 10.93 -17.10 7.87
CA ALA A 106 9.57 -17.54 7.58
C ALA A 106 8.61 -16.37 7.34
N GLY A 107 8.70 -15.29 8.13
CA GLY A 107 7.93 -14.06 7.92
C GLY A 107 8.26 -13.40 6.58
N ARG A 108 9.55 -13.30 6.21
CA ARG A 108 9.95 -12.83 4.87
C ARG A 108 9.38 -13.71 3.75
N ALA A 109 9.40 -15.03 3.93
CA ALA A 109 8.85 -15.96 2.95
C ALA A 109 7.32 -15.81 2.81
N GLN A 110 6.61 -15.55 3.91
CA GLN A 110 5.18 -15.24 3.90
C GLN A 110 4.88 -14.00 3.04
N ASP A 111 5.62 -12.91 3.24
CA ASP A 111 5.42 -11.67 2.48
C ASP A 111 5.69 -11.85 0.99
N LEU A 112 6.81 -12.51 0.65
CA LEU A 112 7.14 -12.83 -0.74
C LEU A 112 6.06 -13.71 -1.39
N THR A 113 5.56 -14.71 -0.67
CA THR A 113 4.49 -15.61 -1.16
C THR A 113 3.19 -14.86 -1.37
N LEU A 114 2.81 -13.99 -0.42
CA LEU A 114 1.61 -13.17 -0.50
C LEU A 114 1.69 -12.21 -1.69
N ALA A 115 2.79 -11.47 -1.82
CA ALA A 115 3.02 -10.55 -2.92
C ALA A 115 3.00 -11.26 -4.28
N ALA A 116 3.69 -12.40 -4.40
CA ALA A 116 3.70 -13.17 -5.64
C ALA A 116 2.32 -13.74 -6.01
N ALA A 117 1.52 -14.12 -5.02
CA ALA A 117 0.20 -14.71 -5.24
C ALA A 117 -0.92 -13.68 -5.51
N THR A 118 -0.74 -12.43 -5.10
CA THR A 118 -1.83 -11.44 -5.10
C THR A 118 -1.50 -10.09 -5.70
N LEU A 119 -0.23 -9.69 -5.73
CA LEU A 119 0.20 -8.38 -6.25
C LEU A 119 0.98 -8.50 -7.56
N ALA A 120 1.63 -9.62 -7.81
CA ALA A 120 2.28 -9.91 -9.09
C ALA A 120 1.31 -10.61 -10.06
N GLY A 121 1.51 -10.36 -11.37
CA GLY A 121 0.66 -10.90 -12.42
C GLY A 121 -0.51 -9.99 -12.81
N PRO A 122 -1.47 -10.49 -13.60
CA PRO A 122 -2.56 -9.68 -14.13
C PRO A 122 -3.38 -9.02 -13.03
N LEU A 123 -3.55 -7.70 -13.12
CA LEU A 123 -4.35 -6.94 -12.18
C LEU A 123 -5.84 -7.08 -12.50
N GLY A 124 -6.63 -7.37 -11.48
CA GLY A 124 -8.09 -7.38 -11.54
C GLY A 124 -8.73 -7.75 -10.21
N ASP A 125 -10.06 -7.79 -10.16
CA ASP A 125 -10.84 -7.98 -8.93
C ASP A 125 -10.41 -9.23 -8.15
N ALA A 126 -10.13 -10.33 -8.85
CA ALA A 126 -9.71 -11.58 -8.22
C ALA A 126 -8.41 -11.40 -7.41
N SER A 127 -7.42 -10.67 -7.94
CA SER A 127 -6.15 -10.40 -7.27
C SER A 127 -6.34 -9.50 -6.03
N VAL A 128 -7.17 -8.47 -6.15
CA VAL A 128 -7.52 -7.54 -5.05
C VAL A 128 -8.27 -8.27 -3.93
N VAL A 129 -9.28 -9.08 -4.27
CA VAL A 129 -10.04 -9.88 -3.31
C VAL A 129 -9.14 -10.91 -2.64
N ALA A 130 -8.23 -11.55 -3.39
CA ALA A 130 -7.28 -12.51 -2.84
C ALA A 130 -6.35 -11.84 -1.83
N PHE A 131 -5.82 -10.65 -2.13
CA PHE A 131 -5.03 -9.85 -1.19
C PHE A 131 -5.79 -9.60 0.10
N VAL A 132 -6.98 -8.98 0.01
CA VAL A 132 -7.82 -8.64 1.17
C VAL A 132 -8.10 -9.86 2.05
N ARG A 133 -8.42 -11.01 1.44
CA ARG A 133 -8.68 -12.26 2.19
C ARG A 133 -7.49 -12.79 2.98
N LEU A 134 -6.27 -12.53 2.51
CA LEU A 134 -5.06 -12.96 3.21
C LEU A 134 -4.72 -12.02 4.37
N VAL A 135 -4.96 -10.72 4.22
CA VAL A 135 -4.55 -9.72 5.22
C VAL A 135 -5.63 -9.35 6.23
N TRP A 136 -6.91 -9.49 5.89
CA TRP A 136 -8.04 -9.03 6.71
C TRP A 136 -8.72 -10.14 7.52
N ASP A 137 -9.01 -9.89 8.79
CA ASP A 137 -9.78 -10.78 9.66
C ASP A 137 -11.22 -10.27 9.88
N PRO A 138 -12.20 -10.70 9.08
CA PRO A 138 -13.60 -10.28 9.25
C PRO A 138 -14.26 -10.87 10.51
N SER A 139 -13.61 -11.82 11.20
CA SER A 139 -14.14 -12.44 12.42
C SER A 139 -13.88 -11.63 13.69
N ARG A 140 -13.18 -10.50 13.57
CA ARG A 140 -12.91 -9.56 14.67
C ARG A 140 -13.59 -8.19 14.43
N PRO A 141 -14.91 -8.15 14.23
CA PRO A 141 -15.63 -6.88 13.99
C PRO A 141 -15.53 -5.92 15.19
N ASP A 142 -15.34 -6.46 16.41
CA ASP A 142 -15.26 -5.70 17.66
C ASP A 142 -13.84 -5.21 18.01
N TYR A 143 -12.84 -5.50 17.16
CA TYR A 143 -11.46 -5.02 17.30
C TYR A 143 -11.08 -4.13 16.10
N PRO A 144 -11.79 -3.00 15.86
CA PRO A 144 -11.58 -2.15 14.69
C PRO A 144 -10.17 -1.56 14.64
N ASP A 145 -9.48 -1.46 15.78
CA ASP A 145 -8.11 -0.96 15.87
C ASP A 145 -7.08 -1.94 15.29
N TYR A 146 -7.44 -3.22 15.11
CA TYR A 146 -6.50 -4.25 14.62
C TYR A 146 -7.18 -5.38 13.80
N PRO A 147 -7.64 -5.08 12.58
CA PRO A 147 -8.42 -5.99 11.75
C PRO A 147 -7.56 -7.01 10.97
N TYR A 148 -6.31 -7.27 11.40
CA TYR A 148 -5.32 -7.99 10.60
C TYR A 148 -5.27 -9.50 10.87
N ARG A 149 -5.27 -10.31 9.81
CA ARG A 149 -4.71 -11.68 9.79
C ARG A 149 -3.21 -11.67 9.59
N ILE A 150 -2.74 -10.80 8.70
CA ILE A 150 -1.35 -10.51 8.41
C ILE A 150 -1.24 -9.00 8.47
N THR A 151 -0.30 -8.49 9.24
CA THR A 151 -0.16 -7.08 9.65
C THR A 151 0.46 -6.21 8.58
N TRP A 152 -0.10 -6.28 7.39
CA TRP A 152 0.25 -5.44 6.25
C TRP A 152 -0.51 -4.12 6.32
N CYS A 153 0.19 -3.02 6.62
CA CYS A 153 -0.45 -1.71 6.85
C CYS A 153 -1.29 -1.22 5.67
N GLY A 154 -0.97 -1.63 4.44
CA GLY A 154 -1.72 -1.32 3.22
C GLY A 154 -3.08 -2.00 3.03
N LEU A 155 -3.67 -2.59 4.08
CA LEU A 155 -4.97 -3.32 4.03
C LEU A 155 -6.06 -2.58 3.25
N TYR A 156 -6.11 -1.25 3.30
CA TYR A 156 -7.11 -0.47 2.57
C TYR A 156 -6.52 0.29 1.37
N SER A 157 -5.32 0.87 1.50
CA SER A 157 -4.71 1.67 0.43
C SER A 157 -4.33 0.84 -0.80
N ILE A 158 -3.82 -0.38 -0.61
CA ILE A 158 -3.48 -1.32 -1.70
C ILE A 158 -4.72 -1.71 -2.49
N PRO A 159 -5.75 -2.34 -1.92
CA PRO A 159 -6.92 -2.74 -2.69
C PRO A 159 -7.63 -1.53 -3.32
N PHE A 160 -7.74 -0.40 -2.60
CA PHE A 160 -8.38 0.80 -3.16
C PHE A 160 -7.64 1.32 -4.39
N GLY A 161 -6.33 1.57 -4.26
CA GLY A 161 -5.52 2.12 -5.35
C GLY A 161 -5.43 1.18 -6.55
N LEU A 162 -5.33 -0.12 -6.31
CA LEU A 162 -5.29 -1.13 -7.38
C LEU A 162 -6.64 -1.27 -8.10
N THR A 163 -7.76 -1.21 -7.38
CA THR A 163 -9.08 -1.15 -8.01
C THR A 163 -9.24 0.11 -8.85
N VAL A 164 -8.81 1.28 -8.35
CA VAL A 164 -8.83 2.53 -9.15
C VAL A 164 -8.02 2.37 -10.43
N ALA A 165 -6.81 1.80 -10.34
CA ALA A 165 -5.92 1.60 -11.49
C ALA A 165 -6.55 0.68 -12.55
N ALA A 166 -7.09 -0.47 -12.13
CA ALA A 166 -7.75 -1.42 -13.03
C ALA A 166 -8.94 -0.79 -13.74
N ARG A 167 -9.81 -0.11 -12.99
CA ARG A 167 -11.02 0.53 -13.52
C ARG A 167 -10.71 1.72 -14.42
N LEU A 168 -9.63 2.44 -14.15
CA LEU A 168 -9.17 3.52 -15.02
C LEU A 168 -8.78 2.98 -16.41
N GLN A 169 -8.00 1.88 -16.46
CA GLN A 169 -7.66 1.23 -17.73
C GLN A 169 -8.91 0.76 -18.49
N GLU A 170 -9.83 0.06 -17.81
CA GLU A 170 -11.08 -0.43 -18.40
C GLU A 170 -11.90 0.72 -19.02
N ARG A 171 -12.06 1.83 -18.27
CA ARG A 171 -12.84 2.99 -18.73
C ARG A 171 -12.19 3.70 -19.92
N LEU A 172 -10.87 3.72 -19.98
CA LEU A 172 -10.14 4.31 -21.10
C LEU A 172 -10.00 3.36 -22.29
N GLY A 173 -10.45 2.10 -22.17
CA GLY A 173 -10.26 1.08 -23.19
C GLY A 173 -8.78 0.76 -23.42
N ALA A 174 -7.95 0.97 -22.39
CA ALA A 174 -6.51 0.77 -22.44
C ALA A 174 -6.14 -0.65 -21.96
N PRO A 175 -4.96 -1.18 -22.31
CA PRO A 175 -4.58 -2.55 -21.94
C PRO A 175 -4.58 -2.77 -20.41
N PRO A 176 -4.94 -3.96 -19.92
CA PRO A 176 -4.89 -4.26 -18.50
C PRO A 176 -3.45 -4.13 -17.95
N LEU A 177 -3.32 -3.82 -16.66
CA LEU A 177 -2.03 -3.75 -15.99
C LEU A 177 -1.61 -5.14 -15.49
N THR A 178 -0.30 -5.38 -15.50
CA THR A 178 0.33 -6.54 -14.86
C THR A 178 1.31 -6.03 -13.80
N GLY A 179 1.20 -6.60 -12.60
CA GLY A 179 2.04 -6.31 -11.45
C GLY A 179 3.36 -7.08 -11.48
N GLU A 180 4.45 -6.42 -11.08
CA GLU A 180 5.79 -7.00 -10.98
C GLU A 180 6.40 -6.61 -9.63
N LEU A 181 6.73 -7.60 -8.80
CA LEU A 181 7.48 -7.39 -7.55
C LEU A 181 8.95 -7.10 -7.90
N LEU A 182 9.35 -5.84 -7.82
CA LEU A 182 10.70 -5.39 -8.16
C LEU A 182 11.70 -5.72 -7.05
N ARG A 183 11.31 -5.47 -5.80
CA ARG A 183 12.16 -5.71 -4.64
C ARG A 183 11.32 -5.96 -3.41
N TYR A 184 11.87 -6.81 -2.53
CA TYR A 184 11.43 -6.93 -1.16
C TYR A 184 12.63 -6.71 -0.23
N GLY A 185 12.45 -5.87 0.77
CA GLY A 185 13.40 -5.53 1.81
C GLY A 185 12.79 -5.69 3.19
N ASP A 186 13.61 -5.58 4.24
CA ASP A 186 13.11 -5.38 5.59
C ASP A 186 14.13 -4.65 6.47
N SER A 187 13.61 -4.05 7.52
CA SER A 187 14.38 -3.28 8.51
C SER A 187 15.55 -4.02 9.18
N VAL A 188 15.49 -5.34 9.34
CA VAL A 188 16.59 -6.14 9.94
C VAL A 188 17.70 -6.36 8.92
N THR A 189 17.33 -6.71 7.69
CA THR A 189 18.26 -7.08 6.62
C THR A 189 18.89 -5.86 5.97
N ASP A 190 18.09 -4.83 5.66
CA ASP A 190 18.56 -3.59 5.03
C ASP A 190 19.13 -2.61 6.08
N GLY A 191 18.79 -2.81 7.35
CA GLY A 191 19.25 -1.97 8.46
C GLY A 191 18.56 -0.60 8.49
N ARG A 192 19.18 0.34 9.21
CA ARG A 192 18.68 1.72 9.32
C ARG A 192 19.43 2.64 8.37
N LEU A 193 18.70 3.56 7.75
CA LEU A 193 19.32 4.67 7.05
C LEU A 193 20.08 5.54 8.05
N ALA A 194 21.38 5.75 7.81
CA ALA A 194 22.16 6.68 8.59
C ALA A 194 21.81 8.12 8.15
N ALA A 195 20.92 8.78 8.90
CA ALA A 195 20.50 10.16 8.64
C ALA A 195 20.89 11.14 9.78
N PRO A 196 22.17 11.15 10.25
CA PRO A 196 22.59 12.03 11.33
C PRO A 196 22.43 13.50 10.93
N GLY A 197 21.99 14.34 11.87
CA GLY A 197 21.83 15.78 11.64
C GLY A 197 20.59 16.18 10.83
N THR A 198 19.74 15.22 10.45
CA THR A 198 18.42 15.50 9.88
C THR A 198 17.37 15.67 10.99
N ARG A 199 16.17 16.17 10.64
CA ARG A 199 15.00 16.19 11.54
C ARG A 199 14.16 14.92 11.44
N LEU A 200 14.62 13.92 10.69
CA LEU A 200 13.89 12.68 10.48
C LEU A 200 13.93 11.82 11.75
N GLY A 201 12.79 11.28 12.14
CA GLY A 201 12.67 10.35 13.26
C GLY A 201 13.21 8.96 12.92
N VAL A 202 13.36 8.12 13.94
CA VAL A 202 13.59 6.68 13.76
C VAL A 202 12.23 6.02 13.62
N THR A 203 11.93 5.49 12.42
CA THR A 203 10.56 5.08 12.07
C THR A 203 10.34 3.57 12.04
N ALA A 204 11.40 2.74 11.98
CA ALA A 204 11.26 1.29 11.90
C ALA A 204 12.09 0.55 12.96
N PRO A 205 11.44 -0.29 13.80
CA PRO A 205 12.11 -1.35 14.56
C PRO A 205 12.90 -2.25 13.62
N ASN A 206 14.06 -2.73 14.04
CA ASN A 206 14.98 -3.50 13.19
C ASN A 206 15.65 -4.67 13.94
N THR A 207 14.87 -5.36 14.77
CA THR A 207 15.33 -6.50 15.56
C THR A 207 14.53 -7.74 15.17
N LEU A 208 15.04 -8.94 15.47
CA LEU A 208 14.27 -10.17 15.25
C LEU A 208 12.97 -10.21 16.08
N ALA A 209 12.92 -9.47 17.19
CA ALA A 209 11.74 -9.33 18.04
C ALA A 209 10.71 -8.31 17.51
N HIS A 210 11.11 -7.40 16.60
CA HIS A 210 10.24 -6.45 15.92
C HIS A 210 10.93 -5.87 14.68
N TRP A 211 10.34 -6.13 13.51
CA TRP A 211 10.81 -5.66 12.21
C TRP A 211 9.63 -5.35 11.27
N VAL A 212 9.90 -4.52 10.26
CA VAL A 212 8.95 -4.16 9.20
C VAL A 212 9.48 -4.58 7.83
N GLY A 213 8.63 -5.18 7.01
CA GLY A 213 8.89 -5.53 5.62
C GLY A 213 8.53 -4.41 4.64
N TYR A 214 9.23 -4.35 3.51
CA TYR A 214 9.07 -3.32 2.47
C TYR A 214 8.96 -3.97 1.10
N ALA A 215 7.82 -3.85 0.43
CA ALA A 215 7.61 -4.36 -0.91
C ALA A 215 7.53 -3.21 -1.93
N THR A 216 8.23 -3.34 -3.05
CA THR A 216 8.07 -2.45 -4.20
C THR A 216 7.46 -3.24 -5.35
N VAL A 217 6.24 -2.87 -5.73
CA VAL A 217 5.51 -3.46 -6.86
C VAL A 217 5.24 -2.37 -7.89
N VAL A 218 5.51 -2.66 -9.16
CA VAL A 218 5.13 -1.78 -10.28
C VAL A 218 4.01 -2.42 -11.08
N TYR A 219 3.09 -1.61 -11.58
CA TYR A 219 2.01 -2.04 -12.46
C TYR A 219 2.14 -1.33 -13.81
N ARG A 220 2.19 -2.11 -14.88
CA ARG A 220 2.36 -1.60 -16.26
C ARG A 220 1.52 -2.42 -17.23
N PRO A 221 1.09 -1.85 -18.37
CA PRO A 221 0.53 -2.63 -19.47
C PRO A 221 1.47 -3.77 -19.87
N GLU A 222 0.93 -4.91 -20.31
CA GLU A 222 1.73 -5.92 -21.01
C GLU A 222 2.23 -5.35 -22.34
N ASP A 223 3.50 -5.63 -22.66
CA ASP A 223 4.18 -5.22 -23.90
C ASP A 223 3.66 -5.99 -25.13
#